data_AF-J7IX48-F1
#
_entry.id   AF-J7IX48-F1
#
_cell.length_a   1.000
_cell.length_b   1.000
_cell.length_c   1.000
_cell.angle_alpha   90.00
_cell.angle_beta   90.00
_cell.angle_gamma   90.00
#
_symmetry.space_group_name_H-M   'P 1'
#
loop_
_entity.id
_entity.type
_entity.pdbx_description
1 polymer ?
#
loop_
_entity_poly.entity_id
_entity_poly.type
_entity_poly.pdbx_seq_one_letter_code
_entity_poly.pdbx_strand_id
1 'polypeptide(L)'
;MSEAIGLTPLCKCGQAMMFPVGKTGARCPIDGCGMRWERGPEGYWATGLFTITFTPIITEQPKRKLNHYQKYMRWRDNTKGRRLNNDL
;
A
#
# COMPACT_ATOMS: atom_id res chain seq x y z
N MET A 1 -3.86 -6.24 -16.59
CA MET A 1 -3.85 -4.88 -15.99
C MET A 1 -4.27 -5.04 -14.55
N SER A 2 -3.33 -4.95 -13.63
CA SER A 2 -3.58 -5.11 -12.20
C SER A 2 -4.29 -3.84 -11.71
N GLU A 3 -5.58 -3.92 -11.42
CA GLU A 3 -6.30 -2.83 -10.75
C GLU A 3 -5.69 -2.67 -9.36
N ALA A 4 -4.84 -1.65 -9.19
CA ALA A 4 -4.47 -1.19 -7.87
C ALA A 4 -5.77 -0.75 -7.19
N ILE A 5 -6.13 -1.41 -6.08
CA ILE A 5 -7.22 -0.95 -5.21
C ILE A 5 -6.78 0.41 -4.68
N GLY A 6 -7.23 1.48 -5.33
CA GLY A 6 -6.88 2.84 -4.97
C GLY A 6 -7.56 3.18 -3.65
N LEU A 7 -6.86 3.02 -2.53
CA LEU A 7 -7.29 3.57 -1.26
C LEU A 7 -7.29 5.10 -1.40
N THR A 8 -8.46 5.72 -1.24
CA THR A 8 -8.59 7.17 -1.17
C THR A 8 -8.11 7.62 0.20
N PRO A 9 -7.00 8.37 0.31
CA PRO A 9 -6.51 8.79 1.61
C PRO A 9 -7.48 9.77 2.27
N LEU A 10 -7.63 9.68 3.59
CA LEU A 10 -8.42 10.59 4.38
C LEU A 10 -7.55 11.75 4.88
N CYS A 11 -8.04 12.96 4.73
CA CYS A 11 -7.43 14.15 5.29
C CYS A 11 -7.54 14.17 6.81
N LYS A 12 -6.70 14.98 7.48
CA LYS A 12 -6.81 15.22 8.93
C LYS A 12 -8.20 15.73 9.35
N CYS A 13 -8.88 16.45 8.47
CA CYS A 13 -10.26 16.89 8.69
C CYS A 13 -11.31 15.79 8.48
N GLY A 14 -10.91 14.56 8.14
CA GLY A 14 -11.80 13.44 7.84
C GLY A 14 -12.28 13.38 6.39
N GLN A 15 -11.96 14.37 5.56
CA GLN A 15 -12.41 14.40 4.16
C GLN A 15 -11.58 13.49 3.25
N ALA A 16 -12.24 12.73 2.38
CA ALA A 16 -11.57 11.94 1.36
C ALA A 16 -10.85 12.83 0.34
N MET A 17 -9.56 12.56 0.13
CA MET A 17 -8.72 13.33 -0.78
C MET A 17 -8.73 12.75 -2.19
N MET A 18 -9.15 13.57 -3.14
CA MET A 18 -9.11 13.24 -4.56
C MET A 18 -7.94 13.98 -5.24
N PHE A 19 -7.18 13.25 -6.03
CA PHE A 19 -6.11 13.82 -6.86
C PHE A 19 -6.63 13.94 -8.30
N PRO A 20 -6.47 15.10 -8.96
CA PRO A 20 -6.80 15.23 -10.37
C PRO A 20 -6.00 14.23 -11.22
N VAL A 21 -6.62 13.72 -12.27
CA VAL A 21 -5.96 12.77 -13.19
C VAL A 21 -4.67 13.41 -13.74
N GLY A 22 -3.53 12.71 -13.60
CA GLY A 22 -2.23 13.20 -14.04
C GLY A 22 -1.52 14.20 -13.11
N LYS A 23 -2.11 14.57 -11.97
CA LYS A 23 -1.46 15.42 -10.97
C LYS A 23 -1.00 14.61 -9.76
N THR A 24 0.20 14.90 -9.28
CA THR A 24 0.75 14.34 -8.05
C THR A 24 0.41 15.18 -6.82
N GLY A 25 -0.04 16.43 -7.00
CA GLY A 25 -0.38 17.35 -5.91
C GLY A 25 -1.86 17.70 -5.83
N ALA A 26 -2.37 17.86 -4.60
CA ALA A 26 -3.72 18.36 -4.34
C ALA A 26 -3.75 19.20 -3.04
N ARG A 27 -4.76 20.06 -2.88
CA ARG A 27 -5.05 20.75 -1.61
C ARG A 27 -6.35 20.20 -1.05
N CYS A 28 -6.46 20.15 0.27
CA CYS A 28 -7.72 19.81 0.90
C CYS A 28 -8.81 20.81 0.46
N PRO A 29 -9.98 20.34 -0.04
CA PRO A 29 -11.05 21.21 -0.52
C PRO A 29 -11.85 21.86 0.60
N ILE A 30 -11.72 21.36 1.84
CA ILE A 30 -12.38 21.94 3.01
C ILE A 30 -11.68 23.24 3.40
N ASP A 31 -12.45 24.34 3.39
CA ASP A 31 -12.00 25.65 3.84
C ASP A 31 -11.53 25.59 5.30
N GLY A 32 -10.36 26.17 5.56
CA GLY A 32 -9.72 26.19 6.88
C GLY A 32 -8.83 24.98 7.20
N CYS A 33 -8.86 23.89 6.42
CA CYS A 33 -7.96 22.75 6.66
C CYS A 33 -6.52 23.05 6.22
N GLY A 34 -6.35 23.63 5.03
CA GLY A 34 -5.05 24.09 4.53
C GLY A 34 -4.01 23.00 4.21
N MET A 35 -4.33 21.72 4.40
CA MET A 35 -3.42 20.60 4.14
C MET A 35 -3.09 20.49 2.64
N ARG A 36 -1.80 20.40 2.33
CA ARG A 36 -1.28 20.11 1.00
C ARG A 36 -0.94 18.64 0.91
N TRP A 37 -1.32 18.01 -0.18
CA TRP A 37 -1.16 16.58 -0.40
C TRP A 37 -0.27 16.34 -1.60
N GLU A 38 0.65 15.39 -1.47
CA GLU A 38 1.57 14.96 -2.51
C GLU A 38 1.55 13.42 -2.62
N ARG A 39 1.37 12.93 -3.83
CA ARG A 39 1.40 11.50 -4.17
C ARG A 39 2.81 11.14 -4.62
N GLY A 40 3.49 10.35 -3.79
CA GLY A 40 4.75 9.70 -4.10
C GLY A 40 4.55 8.24 -4.56
N PRO A 41 5.61 7.56 -5.01
CA PRO A 41 5.55 6.14 -5.38
C PRO A 41 5.25 5.22 -4.19
N GLU A 42 5.64 5.61 -2.98
CA GLU A 42 5.41 4.86 -1.73
C GLU A 42 4.03 5.12 -1.08
N GLY A 43 3.39 6.25 -1.38
CA GLY A 43 2.24 6.69 -0.61
C GLY A 43 1.78 8.11 -0.87
N TYR A 44 0.98 8.60 0.06
CA TYR A 44 0.45 9.95 0.09
C TYR A 44 1.01 10.71 1.29
N TRP A 45 1.57 11.88 1.03
CA TRP A 45 2.09 12.80 2.02
C TRP A 45 1.12 13.95 2.20
N ALA A 46 0.84 14.33 3.43
CA ALA A 46 0.00 15.46 3.77
C ALA A 46 0.79 16.43 4.65
N THR A 47 1.06 17.63 4.15
CA THR A 47 1.79 18.69 4.84
C THR A 47 0.84 19.84 5.18
N GLY A 48 0.73 20.15 6.46
CA GLY A 48 0.08 21.34 6.99
C GLY A 48 1.07 22.26 7.68
N LEU A 49 0.59 23.35 8.27
CA LEU A 49 1.44 24.30 9.00
C LEU A 49 2.21 23.66 10.17
N PHE A 50 1.60 22.71 10.87
CA PHE A 50 2.17 22.09 12.08
C PHE A 50 2.12 20.57 12.07
N THR A 51 1.65 19.94 10.98
CA THR A 51 1.47 18.49 10.93
C THR A 51 1.89 17.91 9.60
N ILE A 52 2.62 16.79 9.66
CA ILE A 52 2.94 15.95 8.52
C ILE A 52 2.25 14.60 8.75
N THR A 53 1.50 14.11 7.78
CA THR A 53 0.81 12.81 7.84
C THR A 53 1.20 12.01 6.61
N PHE A 54 1.54 10.73 6.81
CA PHE A 54 1.88 9.81 5.74
C PHE A 54 0.84 8.69 5.67
N THR A 55 0.34 8.40 4.46
CA THR A 55 -0.59 7.29 4.19
C THR A 55 0.02 6.38 3.14
N PRO A 56 0.48 5.17 3.51
CA PRO A 56 1.14 4.28 2.57
C PRO A 56 0.16 3.74 1.52
N ILE A 57 0.61 3.56 0.30
CA ILE A 57 -0.11 2.76 -0.70
C ILE A 57 0.25 1.30 -0.43
N ILE A 58 -0.66 0.59 0.22
CA ILE A 58 -0.50 -0.85 0.47
C ILE A 58 -0.71 -1.58 -0.85
N THR A 59 0.37 -1.87 -1.56
CA THR A 59 0.37 -2.73 -2.75
C THR A 59 0.43 -4.21 -2.40
N GLU A 60 0.23 -4.58 -1.13
CA GLU A 60 0.26 -5.98 -0.73
C GLU A 60 -0.79 -6.74 -1.53
N GLN A 61 -0.31 -7.51 -2.51
CA GLN A 61 -1.17 -8.42 -3.24
C GLN A 61 -1.77 -9.36 -2.20
N PRO A 62 -3.10 -9.59 -2.23
CA PRO A 62 -3.72 -10.52 -1.32
C PRO A 62 -2.96 -11.84 -1.43
N LYS A 63 -2.31 -12.26 -0.33
CA LYS A 63 -1.57 -13.53 -0.29
C LYS A 63 -2.54 -14.60 -0.78
N ARG A 64 -2.23 -15.20 -1.93
CA ARG A 64 -3.09 -16.22 -2.54
C ARG A 64 -3.43 -17.25 -1.45
N LYS A 65 -4.72 -17.40 -1.12
CA LYS A 65 -5.17 -18.45 -0.20
C LYS A 65 -4.78 -19.79 -0.83
N LEU A 66 -3.72 -20.40 -0.33
CA LEU A 66 -3.28 -21.71 -0.76
C LEU A 66 -4.27 -22.75 -0.23
N ASN A 67 -4.75 -23.63 -1.11
CA ASN A 67 -5.57 -24.76 -0.69
C ASN A 67 -4.73 -25.79 0.11
N HIS A 68 -5.39 -26.77 0.75
CA HIS A 68 -4.72 -27.79 1.56
C HIS A 68 -3.59 -28.52 0.79
N TYR A 69 -3.85 -28.89 -0.46
CA TYR A 69 -2.88 -29.57 -1.32
C TYR A 69 -1.66 -28.69 -1.66
N GLN A 70 -1.87 -27.41 -1.98
CA GLN A 70 -0.81 -26.44 -2.26
C GLN A 70 0.07 -26.17 -1.04
N LYS A 71 -0.52 -26.15 0.17
CA LYS A 71 0.24 -26.07 1.42
C LYS A 71 1.12 -27.31 1.62
N TYR A 72 0.57 -28.50 1.36
CA TYR A 72 1.33 -29.76 1.42
C TYR A 72 2.50 -29.78 0.43
N MET A 73 2.28 -29.42 -0.83
CA MET A 73 3.34 -29.40 -1.85
C MET A 73 4.46 -28.42 -1.47
N ARG A 74 4.11 -27.20 -0.99
CA ARG A 74 5.11 -26.23 -0.52
C ARG A 74 5.94 -26.73 0.67
N TRP A 75 5.34 -27.44 1.63
CA TRP A 75 6.07 -28.06 2.74
C TRP A 75 7.03 -29.16 2.25
N ARG A 76 6.57 -29.98 1.29
CA ARG A 76 7.35 -31.07 0.70
C ARG A 76 8.58 -30.55 -0.06
N ASP A 77 8.43 -29.48 -0.82
CA ASP A 77 9.53 -28.89 -1.59
C ASP A 77 10.59 -28.27 -0.65
N ASN A 78 10.14 -27.55 0.39
CA ASN A 78 11.04 -26.97 1.40
C ASN A 78 11.82 -28.03 2.20
N THR A 79 11.20 -29.19 2.45
CA THR A 79 11.87 -30.29 3.16
C THR A 79 12.87 -31.04 2.29
N LYS A 80 12.63 -31.17 0.98
CA LYS A 80 13.63 -31.70 0.03
C LYS A 80 14.84 -30.77 -0.13
N GLY A 81 14.62 -29.45 -0.22
CA GLY A 81 15.70 -28.46 -0.34
C GLY A 81 16.62 -28.40 0.88
N ARG A 82 16.11 -28.72 2.08
CA ARG A 82 16.94 -28.82 3.30
C ARG A 82 17.81 -30.08 3.36
N ARG A 83 17.40 -31.19 2.75
CA ARG A 83 18.22 -32.42 2.74
C ARG A 83 19.45 -32.27 1.86
N LEU A 84 19.30 -31.69 0.66
CA LEU A 84 20.41 -31.47 -0.27
C LEU A 84 21.51 -30.51 0.24
N ASN A 85 21.20 -29.61 1.18
CA ASN A 85 22.18 -28.66 1.74
C ASN A 85 22.91 -29.21 2.99
N ASN A 86 22.53 -30.38 3.51
CA ASN A 86 23.22 -31.03 4.63
C ASN A 86 24.15 -32.17 4.19
N ASP A 87 24.26 -32.41 2.88
CA ASP A 87 25.10 -33.46 2.27
C ASP A 87 26.38 -32.88 1.60
N LEU A 88 26.77 -31.65 1.95
CA LEU A 88 28.00 -30.95 1.50
C LEU A 88 28.88 -30.56 2.68
#